data_AF-A0A4S8QAG9-F1
#
_entry.id   AF-A0A4S8QAG9-F1
#
_cell.length_a   1.000
_cell.length_b   1.000
_cell.length_c   1.000
_cell.angle_alpha   90.00
_cell.angle_beta   90.00
_cell.angle_gamma   90.00
#
_symmetry.space_group_name_H-M   'P 1'
#
loop_
_entity.id
_entity.type
_entity.pdbx_description
1 polymer ?
#
loop_
_entity_poly.entity_id
_entity_poly.type
_entity_poly.pdbx_seq_one_letter_code
_entity_poly.pdbx_strand_id
1 'polypeptide(L)'
;MANEVDEDSQEGFHPFWFSIALAVGLIVLGAAFVIPSNWYKPAVFENLAVGVGTSLTLVGVLNFFSQKISRKVVGAANIAAKTVEDRVEERFGKQLSNLQERMNQRDQERADEQDEIINAIEQEATAQSVARALHLANRERAIHDGRIIVPAGPGPRHSRLEFAWGATEAPAQHAGSAHREPLWNRPKLLVGVDGDFVEWDEGISDVDAADNLKQKLIQQDKWDGRLEWNEAFQNLPKALKVALRARQKSMGALELEGRMREQFNEYIFFTTKGFEAPQEHVVFERGFFGNQPFPMRPNGKHRERLAARPEFLEAEDWKYILEVLPERLPKGPRWIPWGADDAHDFPW
;
A
#
# COMPACT_ATOMS: atom_id res chain seq x y z
N MET A 1 -50.88 24.01 3.69
CA MET A 1 -50.50 23.28 2.47
C MET A 1 -49.53 22.20 2.92
N ALA A 2 -50.06 21.00 3.17
CA ALA A 2 -49.31 19.82 3.58
C ALA A 2 -48.99 19.02 2.32
N ASN A 3 -47.73 18.62 2.16
CA ASN A 3 -47.31 17.70 1.13
C ASN A 3 -47.62 16.28 1.60
N GLU A 4 -48.60 15.64 0.96
CA GLU A 4 -48.72 14.18 0.91
C GLU A 4 -47.47 13.65 0.20
N VAL A 5 -46.68 12.86 0.92
CA VAL A 5 -45.62 12.03 0.35
C VAL A 5 -46.26 10.69 0.08
N ASP A 6 -46.42 10.37 -1.21
CA ASP A 6 -46.88 9.07 -1.70
C ASP A 6 -45.94 7.96 -1.18
N GLU A 7 -46.47 7.17 -0.25
CA GLU A 7 -45.84 6.03 0.39
C GLU A 7 -46.38 4.74 -0.25
N ASP A 8 -46.28 4.60 -1.59
CA ASP A 8 -46.86 3.43 -2.28
C ASP A 8 -46.01 3.00 -3.48
N SER A 9 -44.79 2.54 -3.21
CA SER A 9 -44.04 1.67 -4.14
C SER A 9 -43.03 0.77 -3.42
N GLN A 10 -43.43 0.13 -2.33
CA GLN A 10 -42.76 -1.11 -1.89
C GLN A 10 -43.30 -2.26 -2.75
N GLU A 11 -42.73 -2.43 -3.94
CA GLU A 11 -42.92 -3.65 -4.71
C GLU A 11 -42.51 -4.84 -3.83
N GLY A 12 -43.50 -5.70 -3.54
CA GLY A 12 -43.36 -6.86 -2.69
C GLY A 12 -42.20 -7.75 -3.15
N PHE A 13 -41.12 -7.74 -2.37
CA PHE A 13 -39.94 -8.56 -2.59
C PHE A 13 -40.31 -10.04 -2.37
N HIS A 14 -40.79 -10.71 -3.41
CA HIS A 14 -41.38 -12.05 -3.29
C HIS A 14 -40.31 -13.10 -2.98
N PRO A 15 -40.37 -13.80 -1.82
CA PRO A 15 -39.41 -14.84 -1.42
C PRO A 15 -39.35 -16.03 -2.38
N PHE A 16 -40.36 -16.15 -3.25
CA PHE A 16 -40.48 -17.17 -4.28
C PHE A 16 -39.33 -17.15 -5.32
N TRP A 17 -38.85 -15.95 -5.69
CA TRP A 17 -37.76 -15.81 -6.68
C TRP A 17 -36.44 -16.42 -6.20
N PHE A 18 -36.19 -16.43 -4.89
CA PHE A 18 -34.98 -16.99 -4.31
C PHE A 18 -35.01 -18.50 -4.23
N SER A 19 -36.18 -19.09 -3.98
CA SER A 19 -36.34 -20.55 -4.07
C SER A 19 -36.16 -21.04 -5.50
N ILE A 20 -36.62 -20.27 -6.49
CA ILE A 20 -36.36 -20.55 -7.91
C ILE A 20 -34.85 -20.45 -8.20
N ALA A 21 -34.17 -19.38 -7.77
CA ALA A 21 -32.74 -19.21 -8.01
C ALA A 21 -31.89 -20.35 -7.41
N LEU A 22 -32.24 -20.81 -6.20
CA LEU A 22 -31.57 -21.94 -5.54
C LEU A 22 -31.83 -23.27 -6.27
N ALA A 23 -33.08 -23.53 -6.69
CA ALA A 23 -33.43 -24.72 -7.46
C ALA A 23 -32.71 -24.73 -8.82
N VAL A 24 -32.67 -23.58 -9.52
CA VAL A 24 -31.94 -23.41 -10.78
C VAL A 24 -30.44 -23.61 -10.59
N GLY A 25 -29.84 -23.05 -9.52
CA GLY A 25 -28.42 -23.25 -9.19
C GLY A 25 -28.07 -24.73 -8.98
N LEU A 26 -28.90 -25.46 -8.23
CA LEU A 26 -28.71 -26.90 -8.00
C LEU A 26 -28.89 -27.74 -9.27
N ILE A 27 -29.83 -27.37 -10.14
CA ILE A 27 -30.03 -28.03 -11.44
C ILE A 27 -28.83 -27.80 -12.35
N VAL A 28 -28.28 -26.58 -12.41
CA VAL A 28 -27.08 -26.26 -13.22
C VAL A 28 -25.85 -26.99 -12.69
N LEU A 29 -25.66 -27.05 -11.37
CA LEU A 29 -24.60 -27.84 -10.73
C LEU A 29 -24.75 -29.33 -11.04
N GLY A 30 -25.95 -29.90 -10.90
CA GLY A 30 -26.21 -31.30 -11.22
C GLY A 30 -26.00 -31.62 -12.71
N ALA A 31 -26.42 -30.72 -13.60
CA ALA A 31 -26.23 -30.85 -15.04
C ALA A 31 -24.74 -30.87 -15.42
N ALA A 32 -23.89 -30.09 -14.73
CA ALA A 32 -22.44 -30.10 -14.94
C ALA A 32 -21.81 -31.50 -14.72
N PHE A 33 -22.38 -32.31 -13.82
CA PHE A 33 -21.90 -33.67 -13.53
C PHE A 33 -22.54 -34.77 -14.40
N VAL A 34 -23.70 -34.52 -15.01
CA VAL A 34 -24.47 -35.53 -15.77
C VAL A 34 -24.28 -35.39 -17.28
N ILE A 35 -23.89 -34.22 -17.79
CA ILE A 35 -23.66 -34.00 -19.22
C ILE A 35 -22.40 -34.79 -19.65
N PRO A 36 -22.53 -35.79 -20.55
CA PRO A 36 -21.41 -36.63 -20.95
C PRO A 36 -20.38 -35.84 -21.78
N SER A 37 -19.10 -36.19 -21.61
CA SER A 37 -17.87 -35.52 -22.10
C SER A 37 -17.70 -35.38 -23.62
N ASN A 38 -18.75 -35.58 -24.43
CA ASN A 38 -18.71 -35.55 -25.89
C ASN A 38 -18.85 -34.14 -26.51
N TRP A 39 -18.84 -33.08 -25.71
CA TRP A 39 -18.92 -31.70 -26.20
C TRP A 39 -17.52 -31.13 -26.46
N TYR A 40 -17.37 -30.36 -27.54
CA TYR A 40 -16.07 -30.01 -28.15
C TYR A 40 -15.11 -29.16 -27.26
N LYS A 41 -15.51 -28.77 -26.04
CA LYS A 41 -14.67 -28.09 -25.02
C LYS A 41 -15.21 -28.33 -23.60
N PRO A 42 -14.98 -29.50 -22.99
CA PRO A 42 -15.58 -29.85 -21.69
C PRO A 42 -15.10 -28.92 -20.55
N ALA A 43 -13.82 -28.56 -20.54
CA ALA A 43 -13.22 -27.77 -19.47
C ALA A 43 -13.75 -26.32 -19.35
N VAL A 44 -14.16 -25.70 -20.47
CA VAL A 44 -14.69 -24.32 -20.45
C VAL A 44 -16.12 -24.30 -19.92
N PHE A 45 -16.91 -25.32 -20.27
CA PHE A 45 -18.31 -25.41 -19.85
C PHE A 45 -18.44 -25.84 -18.39
N GLU A 46 -17.56 -26.75 -17.95
CA GLU A 46 -17.49 -27.21 -16.56
C GLU A 46 -17.13 -26.04 -15.61
N ASN A 47 -16.10 -25.26 -15.93
CA ASN A 47 -15.70 -24.10 -15.12
C ASN A 47 -16.78 -23.01 -15.09
N LEU A 48 -17.44 -22.74 -16.22
CA LEU A 48 -18.51 -21.74 -16.29
C LEU A 48 -19.74 -22.20 -15.50
N ALA A 49 -20.17 -23.46 -15.65
CA ALA A 49 -21.33 -24.01 -14.96
C ALA A 49 -21.10 -24.13 -13.45
N VAL A 50 -19.89 -24.50 -13.01
CA VAL A 50 -19.53 -24.53 -11.58
C VAL A 50 -19.51 -23.13 -10.99
N GLY A 51 -18.94 -22.13 -11.67
CA GLY A 51 -18.88 -20.75 -11.18
C GLY A 51 -20.26 -20.07 -11.11
N VAL A 52 -21.09 -20.24 -12.13
CA VAL A 52 -22.46 -19.71 -12.15
C VAL A 52 -23.35 -20.47 -11.16
N GLY A 53 -23.19 -21.80 -11.06
CA GLY A 53 -23.93 -22.62 -10.11
C GLY A 53 -23.60 -22.30 -8.66
N THR A 54 -22.33 -22.13 -8.30
CA THR A 54 -21.91 -21.78 -6.92
C THR A 54 -22.40 -20.39 -6.51
N SER A 55 -22.26 -19.38 -7.37
CA SER A 55 -22.74 -18.02 -7.07
C SER A 55 -24.26 -17.96 -6.87
N LEU A 56 -25.06 -18.63 -7.71
CA LEU A 56 -26.52 -18.71 -7.54
C LEU A 56 -26.93 -19.49 -6.29
N THR A 57 -26.23 -20.58 -5.99
CA THR A 57 -26.49 -21.37 -4.78
C THR A 57 -26.15 -20.58 -3.52
N LEU A 58 -25.05 -19.80 -3.54
CA LEU A 58 -24.64 -18.96 -2.42
C LEU A 58 -25.69 -17.87 -2.11
N VAL A 59 -26.21 -17.20 -3.15
CA VAL A 59 -27.28 -16.20 -3.01
C VAL A 59 -28.55 -16.83 -2.40
N GLY A 60 -28.93 -18.03 -2.84
CA GLY A 60 -30.08 -18.74 -2.28
C GLY A 60 -29.88 -19.18 -0.82
N VAL A 61 -28.68 -19.65 -0.46
CA VAL A 61 -28.32 -20.05 0.91
C VAL A 61 -28.29 -18.85 1.85
N LEU A 62 -27.67 -17.74 1.45
CA LEU A 62 -27.64 -16.49 2.22
C LEU A 62 -29.05 -15.99 2.55
N ASN A 63 -29.98 -16.07 1.60
CA ASN A 63 -31.35 -15.65 1.85
C ASN A 63 -32.17 -16.66 2.68
N PHE A 64 -31.85 -17.96 2.60
CA PHE A 64 -32.46 -18.95 3.49
C PHE A 64 -32.04 -18.74 4.94
N PHE A 65 -30.79 -18.35 5.19
CA PHE A 65 -30.32 -17.97 6.52
C PHE A 65 -30.97 -16.66 7.00
N SER A 66 -31.09 -15.63 6.16
CA SER A 66 -31.77 -14.37 6.53
C SER A 66 -33.24 -14.59 6.92
N GLN A 67 -33.96 -15.48 6.23
CA GLN A 67 -35.36 -15.80 6.53
C GLN A 67 -35.53 -16.69 7.77
N LYS A 68 -34.61 -17.65 8.02
CA LYS A 68 -34.66 -18.46 9.25
C LYS A 68 -34.26 -17.68 10.49
N ILE A 69 -33.30 -16.76 10.36
CA ILE A 69 -32.93 -15.83 11.43
C ILE A 69 -34.11 -14.88 11.69
N SER A 70 -34.71 -14.29 10.65
CA SER A 70 -35.88 -13.41 10.81
C SER A 70 -37.11 -14.13 11.39
N ARG A 71 -37.42 -15.37 10.99
CA ARG A 71 -38.59 -16.09 11.52
C ARG A 71 -38.39 -16.62 12.95
N LYS A 72 -37.18 -17.02 13.34
CA LYS A 72 -36.89 -17.39 14.74
C LYS A 72 -36.76 -16.18 15.66
N VAL A 73 -36.40 -15.01 15.13
CA VAL A 73 -36.39 -13.75 15.87
C VAL A 73 -37.81 -13.18 16.01
N VAL A 74 -38.66 -13.24 14.98
CA VAL A 74 -40.04 -12.69 15.04
C VAL A 74 -40.99 -13.54 15.89
N GLY A 75 -40.82 -14.87 15.95
CA GLY A 75 -41.61 -15.75 16.82
C GLY A 75 -41.30 -15.62 18.32
N ALA A 76 -40.08 -15.19 18.67
CA ALA A 76 -39.67 -14.93 20.05
C ALA A 76 -39.80 -13.44 20.45
N ALA A 77 -39.83 -12.52 19.47
CA ALA A 77 -39.92 -11.08 19.70
C ALA A 77 -41.32 -10.64 20.19
N ASN A 78 -42.42 -11.21 19.68
CA ASN A 78 -43.76 -10.70 20.03
C ASN A 78 -44.22 -10.95 21.47
N ILE A 79 -43.54 -11.82 22.23
CA ILE A 79 -43.84 -12.05 23.67
C ILE A 79 -42.77 -11.41 24.58
N ALA A 80 -41.63 -10.99 24.03
CA ALA A 80 -40.49 -10.44 24.79
C ALA A 80 -40.15 -8.95 24.50
N ALA A 81 -40.83 -8.30 23.56
CA ALA A 81 -40.46 -6.97 23.06
C ALA A 81 -40.67 -5.78 24.02
N LYS A 82 -41.38 -5.92 25.15
CA LYS A 82 -41.59 -4.77 26.06
C LYS A 82 -40.71 -4.75 27.31
N THR A 83 -39.90 -5.77 27.53
CA THR A 83 -39.11 -5.90 28.78
C THR A 83 -37.63 -6.22 28.55
N VAL A 84 -37.24 -6.53 27.31
CA VAL A 84 -35.87 -6.95 26.95
C VAL A 84 -35.14 -5.90 26.10
N GLU A 85 -35.85 -5.01 25.42
CA GLU A 85 -35.29 -3.98 24.51
C GLU A 85 -34.33 -3.04 25.26
N ASP A 86 -34.75 -2.46 26.40
CA ASP A 86 -33.89 -1.58 27.20
C ASP A 86 -32.64 -2.28 27.76
N ARG A 87 -32.71 -3.56 28.14
CA ARG A 87 -31.58 -4.27 28.78
C ARG A 87 -30.59 -4.86 27.80
N VAL A 88 -31.04 -5.21 26.60
CA VAL A 88 -30.20 -5.78 25.54
C VAL A 88 -29.52 -4.67 24.76
N GLU A 89 -30.22 -3.58 24.49
CA GLU A 89 -29.64 -2.38 23.86
C GLU A 89 -28.62 -1.70 24.78
N GLU A 90 -28.87 -1.65 26.10
CA GLU A 90 -27.88 -1.15 27.06
C GLU A 90 -26.66 -2.07 27.20
N ARG A 91 -26.82 -3.40 27.11
CA ARG A 91 -25.68 -4.35 27.14
C ARG A 91 -24.88 -4.35 25.85
N PHE A 92 -25.53 -4.34 24.69
CA PHE A 92 -24.83 -4.25 23.40
C PHE A 92 -24.20 -2.88 23.22
N GLY A 93 -24.86 -1.80 23.62
CA GLY A 93 -24.29 -0.46 23.65
C GLY A 93 -23.05 -0.38 24.53
N LYS A 94 -23.09 -0.94 25.75
CA LYS A 94 -21.92 -1.02 26.65
C LYS A 94 -20.81 -1.91 26.11
N GLN A 95 -21.13 -3.01 25.41
CA GLN A 95 -20.13 -3.87 24.81
C GLN A 95 -19.47 -3.21 23.59
N LEU A 96 -20.26 -2.55 22.73
CA LEU A 96 -19.77 -1.82 21.57
C LEU A 96 -18.94 -0.62 22.00
N SER A 97 -19.37 0.13 23.03
CA SER A 97 -18.63 1.26 23.57
C SER A 97 -17.31 0.81 24.19
N ASN A 98 -17.30 -0.29 24.96
CA ASN A 98 -16.07 -0.84 25.55
C ASN A 98 -15.13 -1.40 24.47
N LEU A 99 -15.67 -2.00 23.41
CA LEU A 99 -14.87 -2.46 22.28
C LEU A 99 -14.29 -1.28 21.48
N GLN A 100 -15.08 -0.25 21.22
CA GLN A 100 -14.61 0.99 20.60
C GLN A 100 -13.56 1.69 21.46
N GLU A 101 -13.78 1.75 22.77
CA GLU A 101 -12.83 2.36 23.72
C GLU A 101 -11.52 1.58 23.76
N ARG A 102 -11.55 0.25 23.79
CA ARG A 102 -10.35 -0.59 23.69
C ARG A 102 -9.63 -0.45 22.35
N MET A 103 -10.38 -0.35 21.25
CA MET A 103 -9.79 -0.10 19.93
C MET A 103 -9.11 1.27 19.89
N ASN A 104 -9.80 2.33 20.32
CA ASN A 104 -9.26 3.68 20.39
C ASN A 104 -8.03 3.76 21.31
N GLN A 105 -8.07 3.10 22.48
CA GLN A 105 -6.92 3.02 23.39
C GLN A 105 -5.73 2.34 22.73
N ARG A 106 -5.95 1.19 22.06
CA ARG A 106 -4.88 0.46 21.38
C ARG A 106 -4.30 1.24 20.20
N ASP A 107 -5.13 1.97 19.46
CA ASP A 107 -4.69 2.81 18.36
C ASP A 107 -3.89 4.02 18.87
N GLN A 108 -4.28 4.59 20.01
CA GLN A 108 -3.53 5.66 20.67
C GLN A 108 -2.19 5.16 21.21
N GLU A 109 -2.16 4.02 21.91
CA GLU A 109 -0.91 3.41 22.42
C GLU A 109 0.08 3.12 21.28
N ARG A 110 -0.42 2.64 20.14
CA ARG A 110 0.41 2.44 18.94
C ARG A 110 0.92 3.75 18.36
N ALA A 111 0.09 4.79 18.31
CA ALA A 111 0.51 6.10 17.82
C ALA A 111 1.61 6.70 18.72
N ASP A 112 1.45 6.57 20.04
CA ASP A 112 2.40 7.05 21.03
C ASP A 112 3.74 6.28 20.95
N GLU A 113 3.70 4.95 20.81
CA GLU A 113 4.92 4.12 20.62
C GLU A 113 5.67 4.51 19.33
N GLN A 114 4.94 4.78 18.25
CA GLN A 114 5.54 5.21 16.98
C GLN A 114 6.19 6.59 17.10
N ASP A 115 5.50 7.55 17.70
CA ASP A 115 6.03 8.89 17.91
C ASP A 115 7.25 8.85 18.85
N GLU A 116 7.25 8.00 19.90
CA GLU A 116 8.42 7.78 20.77
C GLU A 116 9.63 7.26 19.98
N ILE A 117 9.45 6.23 19.15
CA ILE A 117 10.52 5.64 18.34
C ILE A 117 11.09 6.66 17.35
N ILE A 118 10.25 7.51 16.74
CA ILE A 118 10.70 8.55 15.80
C ILE A 118 11.41 9.69 16.55
N ASN A 119 10.86 10.15 17.67
CA ASN A 119 11.43 11.22 18.47
C ASN A 119 12.82 10.85 19.04
N ALA A 120 13.09 9.55 19.23
CA ALA A 120 14.42 9.08 19.63
C ALA A 120 15.50 9.48 18.60
N ILE A 121 15.19 9.48 17.29
CA ILE A 121 16.12 9.92 16.24
C ILE A 121 16.36 11.44 16.32
N GLU A 122 15.32 12.21 16.64
CA GLU A 122 15.42 13.68 16.76
C GLU A 122 16.31 14.10 17.95
N GLN A 123 16.33 13.30 19.01
CA GLN A 123 17.16 13.54 20.19
C GLN A 123 18.60 13.07 19.99
N GLU A 124 18.78 11.84 19.50
CA GLU A 124 20.09 11.23 19.29
C GLU A 124 20.05 10.23 18.13
N ALA A 125 20.65 10.61 16.99
CA ALA A 125 20.69 9.79 15.78
C ALA A 125 21.71 8.63 15.91
N THR A 126 21.39 7.63 16.73
CA THR A 126 22.17 6.40 16.88
C THR A 126 21.76 5.34 15.87
N ALA A 127 22.66 4.42 15.52
CA ALA A 127 22.33 3.27 14.66
C ALA A 127 21.12 2.49 15.18
N GLN A 128 21.01 2.32 16.51
CA GLN A 128 19.90 1.61 17.13
C GLN A 128 18.56 2.34 16.97
N SER A 129 18.53 3.67 17.17
CA SER A 129 17.32 4.47 17.01
C SER A 129 16.80 4.43 15.56
N VAL A 130 17.71 4.58 14.59
CA VAL A 130 17.41 4.55 13.16
C VAL A 130 16.95 3.16 12.73
N ALA A 131 17.65 2.11 13.16
CA ALA A 131 17.29 0.72 12.88
C ALA A 131 15.88 0.39 13.40
N ARG A 132 15.54 0.80 14.63
CA ARG A 132 14.21 0.57 15.21
C ARG A 132 13.12 1.29 14.44
N ALA A 133 13.34 2.55 14.06
CA ALA A 133 12.36 3.31 13.31
C ALA A 133 12.14 2.76 11.89
N LEU A 134 13.22 2.36 11.20
CA LEU A 134 13.12 1.72 9.89
C LEU A 134 12.45 0.34 9.99
N HIS A 135 12.76 -0.44 11.03
CA HIS A 135 12.09 -1.71 11.29
C HIS A 135 10.58 -1.52 11.46
N LEU A 136 10.19 -0.56 12.30
CA LEU A 136 8.80 -0.18 12.52
C LEU A 136 8.12 0.25 11.21
N ALA A 137 8.72 1.19 10.47
CA ALA A 137 8.18 1.67 9.20
C ALA A 137 8.03 0.54 8.15
N ASN A 138 8.98 -0.40 8.10
CA ASN A 138 8.89 -1.56 7.22
C ASN A 138 7.77 -2.52 7.67
N ARG A 139 7.65 -2.78 8.98
CA ARG A 139 6.60 -3.62 9.57
C ARG A 139 5.20 -3.08 9.26
N GLU A 140 5.00 -1.77 9.37
CA GLU A 140 3.75 -1.10 9.03
C GLU A 140 3.54 -0.90 7.52
N ARG A 141 4.44 -1.41 6.68
CA ARG A 141 4.46 -1.23 5.22
C ARG A 141 4.40 0.25 4.81
N ALA A 142 4.95 1.14 5.63
CA ALA A 142 5.01 2.57 5.38
C ALA A 142 6.09 2.92 4.33
N ILE A 143 7.20 2.21 4.37
CA ILE A 143 8.32 2.33 3.41
C ILE A 143 8.39 1.12 2.49
N HIS A 144 9.01 1.30 1.31
CA HIS A 144 9.20 0.24 0.33
C HIS A 144 10.54 -0.47 0.54
N ASP A 145 10.53 -1.81 0.53
CA ASP A 145 11.72 -2.67 0.62
C ASP A 145 12.60 -2.40 1.85
N GLY A 146 12.02 -1.91 2.95
CA GLY A 146 12.77 -1.57 4.17
C GLY A 146 13.79 -0.44 4.01
N ARG A 147 13.64 0.41 2.98
CA ARG A 147 14.54 1.53 2.70
C ARG A 147 13.81 2.84 2.50
N ILE A 148 14.50 3.93 2.79
CA ILE A 148 14.03 5.29 2.58
C ILE A 148 15.20 6.17 2.15
N ILE A 149 14.96 7.02 1.15
CA ILE A 149 15.91 8.00 0.65
C ILE A 149 15.47 9.39 1.13
N VAL A 150 16.39 10.17 1.67
CA VAL A 150 16.11 11.53 2.15
C VAL A 150 17.12 12.54 1.60
N PRO A 151 16.73 13.83 1.46
CA PRO A 151 17.66 14.87 1.03
C PRO A 151 18.75 15.07 2.07
N ALA A 152 20.00 15.10 1.61
CA ALA A 152 21.18 15.43 2.41
C ALA A 152 21.73 16.80 1.95
N GLY A 153 20.85 17.78 1.83
CA GLY A 153 21.16 19.13 1.37
C GLY A 153 19.90 19.94 1.05
N PRO A 154 19.99 21.28 0.96
CA PRO A 154 18.84 22.19 0.94
C PRO A 154 18.09 22.24 -0.40
N GLY A 155 18.46 21.39 -1.36
CA GLY A 155 17.91 21.49 -2.71
C GLY A 155 17.90 20.15 -3.44
N PRO A 156 17.08 20.05 -4.50
CA PRO A 156 16.79 18.79 -5.16
C PRO A 156 17.98 18.19 -5.92
N ARG A 157 19.05 18.95 -6.13
CA ARG A 157 20.29 18.46 -6.77
C ARG A 157 21.39 18.08 -5.78
N HIS A 158 21.14 18.21 -4.48
CA HIS A 158 22.08 17.71 -3.50
C HIS A 158 22.06 16.18 -3.46
N SER A 159 23.15 15.63 -2.92
CA SER A 159 23.23 14.20 -2.65
C SER A 159 22.07 13.77 -1.75
N ARG A 160 21.66 12.52 -1.90
CA ARG A 160 20.59 11.92 -1.12
C ARG A 160 21.12 10.72 -0.39
N LEU A 161 20.70 10.59 0.85
CA LEU A 161 21.13 9.51 1.71
C LEU A 161 20.03 8.45 1.77
N GLU A 162 20.39 7.24 1.40
CA GLU A 162 19.55 6.05 1.48
C GLU A 162 19.85 5.32 2.79
N PHE A 163 18.82 5.16 3.61
CA PHE A 163 18.86 4.33 4.80
C PHE A 163 18.07 3.06 4.54
N ALA A 164 18.67 1.90 4.82
CA ALA A 164 18.03 0.61 4.63
C ALA A 164 18.20 -0.29 5.85
N TRP A 165 17.14 -1.01 6.22
CA TRP A 165 17.14 -1.96 7.33
C TRP A 165 16.64 -3.33 6.88
N GLY A 166 17.45 -4.36 7.14
CA GLY A 166 17.09 -5.76 6.91
C GLY A 166 17.91 -6.41 5.79
N ALA A 167 17.41 -7.53 5.26
CA ALA A 167 17.99 -8.18 4.10
C ALA A 167 17.62 -7.40 2.84
N THR A 168 18.36 -6.33 2.55
CA THR A 168 18.27 -5.67 1.24
C THR A 168 18.67 -6.69 0.18
N GLU A 169 17.70 -7.13 -0.63
CA GLU A 169 17.99 -7.76 -1.91
C GLU A 169 18.89 -6.79 -2.68
N ALA A 170 20.13 -7.21 -2.98
CA ALA A 170 21.06 -6.37 -3.71
C ALA A 170 20.38 -5.86 -5.00
N PRO A 171 20.50 -4.57 -5.34
CA PRO A 171 19.80 -3.99 -6.48
C PRO A 171 20.06 -4.81 -7.75
N ALA A 172 18.97 -5.22 -8.40
CA ALA A 172 18.92 -6.12 -9.56
C ALA A 172 19.55 -5.55 -10.86
N GLN A 173 20.53 -4.65 -10.77
CA GLN A 173 21.17 -4.03 -11.93
C GLN A 173 22.16 -4.96 -12.66
N HIS A 174 22.45 -6.14 -12.12
CA HIS A 174 23.25 -7.17 -12.79
C HIS A 174 22.43 -8.47 -12.96
N ALA A 175 21.33 -8.37 -13.70
CA ALA A 175 20.51 -9.51 -14.11
C ALA A 175 21.31 -10.42 -15.08
N GLY A 176 22.17 -11.27 -14.52
CA GLY A 176 22.96 -12.22 -15.30
C GLY A 176 23.41 -13.47 -14.54
N SER A 177 23.25 -13.54 -13.22
CA SER A 177 23.66 -14.73 -12.46
C SER A 177 22.60 -15.18 -11.45
N ALA A 178 22.49 -16.51 -11.40
CA ALA A 178 21.60 -17.33 -10.61
C ALA A 178 21.45 -16.88 -9.14
N HIS A 179 20.28 -17.18 -8.57
CA HIS A 179 19.97 -17.27 -7.13
C HIS A 179 21.10 -16.77 -6.23
N ARG A 180 21.10 -15.46 -5.93
CA ARG A 180 21.85 -14.95 -4.79
C ARG A 180 20.98 -15.17 -3.56
N GLU A 181 21.40 -16.10 -2.72
CA GLU A 181 20.88 -16.23 -1.37
C GLU A 181 20.97 -14.87 -0.67
N PRO A 182 19.96 -14.46 0.13
CA PRO A 182 20.05 -13.25 0.93
C PRO A 182 21.24 -13.39 1.89
N LEU A 183 22.32 -12.66 1.60
CA LEU A 183 23.65 -12.78 2.21
C LEU A 183 23.73 -12.40 3.71
N TRP A 184 22.61 -12.18 4.38
CA TRP A 184 22.61 -11.64 5.74
C TRP A 184 21.76 -12.50 6.68
N ASN A 185 22.45 -13.33 7.48
CA ASN A 185 21.84 -14.09 8.58
C ASN A 185 21.28 -13.19 9.71
N ARG A 186 21.50 -11.87 9.65
CA ARG A 186 21.01 -10.88 10.62
C ARG A 186 20.63 -9.58 9.90
N PRO A 187 19.56 -8.89 10.33
CA PRO A 187 19.24 -7.58 9.79
C PRO A 187 20.38 -6.60 10.11
N LYS A 188 20.74 -5.78 9.11
CA LYS A 188 21.77 -4.74 9.22
C LYS A 188 21.19 -3.40 8.85
N LEU A 189 21.69 -2.35 9.49
CA LEU A 189 21.46 -0.98 9.05
C LEU A 189 22.54 -0.61 8.04
N LEU A 190 22.09 -0.21 6.86
CA LEU A 190 22.92 0.25 5.77
C LEU A 190 22.62 1.72 5.51
N VAL A 191 23.67 2.49 5.22
CA VAL A 191 23.55 3.89 4.82
C VAL A 191 24.38 4.11 3.56
N GLY A 192 23.82 4.81 2.57
CA GLY A 192 24.44 4.86 1.26
C GLY A 192 23.96 5.99 0.34
N VAL A 193 24.62 6.10 -0.81
CA VAL A 193 24.24 7.00 -1.90
C VAL A 193 24.19 6.16 -3.18
N ASP A 194 23.08 6.22 -3.91
CA ASP A 194 22.91 5.57 -5.22
C ASP A 194 23.31 4.08 -5.26
N GLY A 195 22.95 3.35 -4.20
CA GLY A 195 23.21 1.91 -4.07
C GLY A 195 24.59 1.55 -3.51
N ASP A 196 25.47 2.53 -3.25
CA ASP A 196 26.73 2.31 -2.55
C ASP A 196 26.54 2.48 -1.05
N PHE A 197 26.49 1.34 -0.34
CA PHE A 197 26.22 1.30 1.10
C PHE A 197 27.45 1.04 1.95
N VAL A 198 27.46 1.59 3.16
CA VAL A 198 28.29 1.13 4.28
C VAL A 198 27.38 0.60 5.39
N GLU A 199 27.90 -0.34 6.16
CA GLU A 199 27.21 -0.85 7.36
C GLU A 199 27.37 0.15 8.49
N TRP A 200 26.27 0.43 9.19
CA TRP A 200 26.27 1.28 10.37
C TRP A 200 25.70 0.49 11.55
N ASP A 201 26.58 0.02 12.42
CA ASP A 201 26.22 -0.78 13.60
C ASP A 201 26.27 0.03 14.90
N GLU A 202 25.86 -0.58 16.02
CA GLU A 202 25.85 0.07 17.34
C GLU A 202 27.25 0.46 17.86
N GLY A 203 28.32 -0.09 17.28
CA GLY A 203 29.71 0.23 17.63
C GLY A 203 30.32 1.35 16.79
N ILE A 204 29.63 1.82 15.76
CA ILE A 204 30.09 2.85 14.83
C ILE A 204 29.31 4.14 15.09
N SER A 205 30.02 5.23 15.37
CA SER A 205 29.38 6.55 15.51
C SER A 205 28.79 7.00 14.16
N ASP A 206 27.82 7.91 14.22
CA ASP A 206 27.25 8.52 13.01
C ASP A 206 28.30 9.24 12.16
N VAL A 207 29.27 9.90 12.80
CA VAL A 207 30.42 10.55 12.15
C VAL A 207 31.32 9.52 11.45
N ASP A 208 31.63 8.40 12.11
CA ASP A 208 32.46 7.34 11.53
C ASP A 208 31.76 6.67 10.34
N ALA A 209 30.43 6.46 10.44
CA ALA A 209 29.62 5.95 9.33
C ALA A 209 29.64 6.91 8.12
N ALA A 210 29.54 8.22 8.38
CA ALA A 210 29.63 9.26 7.34
C ALA A 210 31.01 9.25 6.66
N ASP A 211 32.08 9.18 7.45
CA ASP A 211 33.45 9.14 6.94
C ASP A 211 33.73 7.87 6.15
N ASN A 212 33.23 6.71 6.61
CA ASN A 212 33.33 5.45 5.87
C ASN A 212 32.61 5.53 4.52
N LEU A 213 31.40 6.12 4.48
CA LEU A 213 30.66 6.30 3.24
C LEU A 213 31.39 7.25 2.30
N LYS A 214 31.87 8.38 2.81
CA LYS A 214 32.67 9.34 2.05
C LYS A 214 33.92 8.71 1.45
N GLN A 215 34.69 7.95 2.24
CA GLN A 215 35.87 7.24 1.75
C GLN A 215 35.52 6.25 0.63
N LYS A 216 34.41 5.51 0.79
CA LYS A 216 33.91 4.59 -0.24
C LYS A 216 33.55 5.34 -1.53
N LEU A 217 32.84 6.46 -1.44
CA LEU A 217 32.46 7.26 -2.60
C LEU A 217 33.68 7.88 -3.30
N ILE A 218 34.70 8.32 -2.54
CA ILE A 218 35.97 8.81 -3.09
C ILE A 218 36.69 7.69 -3.85
N GLN A 219 36.77 6.48 -3.28
CA GLN A 219 37.42 5.33 -3.93
C GLN A 219 36.74 4.92 -5.24
N GLN A 220 35.45 5.21 -5.39
CA GLN A 220 34.66 4.90 -6.57
C GLN A 220 34.54 6.07 -7.56
N ASP A 221 35.20 7.21 -7.29
CA ASP A 221 35.09 8.45 -8.09
C ASP A 221 33.65 8.98 -8.18
N LYS A 222 32.86 8.80 -7.11
CA LYS A 222 31.45 9.21 -7.00
C LYS A 222 31.21 10.35 -6.01
N TRP A 223 32.25 10.80 -5.30
CA TRP A 223 32.13 11.87 -4.31
C TRP A 223 31.95 13.24 -4.99
N ASP A 224 30.79 13.87 -4.80
CA ASP A 224 30.46 15.17 -5.39
C ASP A 224 30.67 16.36 -4.44
N GLY A 225 31.00 16.10 -3.17
CA GLY A 225 31.21 17.12 -2.14
C GLY A 225 29.95 17.80 -1.62
N ARG A 226 28.75 17.30 -1.95
CA ARG A 226 27.46 17.94 -1.62
C ARG A 226 26.61 17.12 -0.65
N LEU A 227 27.21 16.17 0.06
CA LEU A 227 26.52 15.33 1.03
C LEU A 227 26.56 15.99 2.42
N GLU A 228 25.41 16.51 2.86
CA GLU A 228 25.23 17.09 4.20
C GLU A 228 24.56 16.07 5.14
N TRP A 229 25.38 15.35 5.89
CA TRP A 229 24.94 14.26 6.78
C TRP A 229 23.93 14.70 7.84
N ASN A 230 24.17 15.85 8.46
CA ASN A 230 23.30 16.41 9.50
C ASN A 230 21.90 16.74 8.95
N GLU A 231 21.82 17.20 7.71
CA GLU A 231 20.55 17.51 7.07
C GLU A 231 19.77 16.23 6.77
N ALA A 232 20.46 15.15 6.36
CA ALA A 232 19.83 13.84 6.21
C ALA A 232 19.19 13.34 7.51
N PHE A 233 19.85 13.52 8.67
CA PHE A 233 19.26 13.15 9.96
C PHE A 233 18.13 14.05 10.43
N GLN A 234 18.09 15.31 10.00
CA GLN A 234 16.94 16.17 10.25
C GLN A 234 15.74 15.79 9.38
N ASN A 235 15.99 15.28 8.17
CA ASN A 235 14.95 14.90 7.22
C ASN A 235 14.43 13.47 7.44
N LEU A 236 15.27 12.54 7.89
CA LEU A 236 14.89 11.16 8.18
C LEU A 236 13.66 11.01 9.11
N PRO A 237 13.63 11.60 10.32
CA PRO A 237 12.47 11.48 11.20
C PRO A 237 11.22 12.11 10.59
N LYS A 238 11.36 13.23 9.85
CA LYS A 238 10.25 13.87 9.14
C LYS A 238 9.66 12.94 8.08
N ALA A 239 10.51 12.33 7.26
CA ALA A 239 10.11 11.39 6.23
C ALA A 239 9.38 10.17 6.82
N LEU A 240 9.96 9.57 7.87
CA LEU A 240 9.37 8.41 8.55
C LEU A 240 8.03 8.74 9.20
N LYS A 241 7.90 9.92 9.81
CA LYS A 241 6.65 10.41 10.40
C LYS A 241 5.57 10.57 9.36
N VAL A 242 5.88 11.17 8.20
CA VAL A 242 4.94 11.26 7.08
C VAL A 242 4.54 9.86 6.59
N ALA A 243 5.50 8.97 6.38
CA ALA A 243 5.24 7.62 5.90
C ALA A 243 4.34 6.80 6.85
N LEU A 244 4.62 6.84 8.16
CA LEU A 244 3.86 6.13 9.19
C LEU A 244 2.45 6.71 9.36
N ARG A 245 2.31 8.04 9.45
CA ARG A 245 1.01 8.69 9.60
C ARG A 245 0.11 8.47 8.39
N ALA A 246 0.67 8.45 7.18
CA ALA A 246 -0.08 8.11 5.96
C ALA A 246 -0.71 6.70 6.03
N ARG A 247 -0.08 5.74 6.73
CA ARG A 247 -0.61 4.38 6.91
C ARG A 247 -1.68 4.29 7.98
N GLN A 248 -1.59 5.11 9.02
CA GLN A 248 -2.58 5.16 10.10
C GLN A 248 -3.90 5.81 9.67
N LYS A 249 -3.91 6.60 8.59
CA LYS A 249 -5.05 7.43 8.18
C LYS A 249 -5.55 8.33 9.32
N SER A 250 -4.62 8.86 10.10
CA SER A 250 -4.94 9.78 11.19
C SER A 250 -5.52 11.09 10.65
N MET A 251 -6.45 11.68 11.39
CA MET A 251 -7.14 12.90 10.97
C MET A 251 -6.11 14.03 10.77
N GLY A 252 -6.05 14.60 9.55
CA GLY A 252 -5.11 15.67 9.20
C GLY A 252 -3.70 15.20 8.79
N ALA A 253 -3.46 13.88 8.70
CA ALA A 253 -2.22 13.37 8.12
C ALA A 253 -2.18 13.59 6.61
N LEU A 254 -0.98 13.75 6.06
CA LEU A 254 -0.76 13.69 4.63
C LEU A 254 -1.10 12.28 4.14
N GLU A 255 -2.08 12.16 3.24
CA GLU A 255 -2.48 10.88 2.68
C GLU A 255 -1.51 10.52 1.54
N LEU A 256 -0.64 9.53 1.79
CA LEU A 256 0.14 8.90 0.74
C LEU A 256 -0.55 7.63 0.27
N GLU A 257 -0.81 7.53 -1.03
CA GLU A 257 -1.41 6.35 -1.64
C GLU A 257 -0.40 5.18 -1.64
N GLY A 258 0.84 5.44 -2.05
CA GLY A 258 1.91 4.47 -2.14
C GLY A 258 2.79 4.36 -0.90
N ARG A 259 3.58 3.28 -0.82
CA ARG A 259 4.62 3.16 0.22
C ARG A 259 5.74 4.12 -0.11
N MET A 260 6.22 4.88 0.87
CA MET A 260 7.26 5.88 0.66
C MET A 260 8.58 5.22 0.24
N ARG A 261 9.26 5.81 -0.74
CA ARG A 261 10.60 5.40 -1.17
C ARG A 261 11.61 6.50 -0.92
N GLU A 262 11.23 7.71 -1.28
CA GLU A 262 12.09 8.87 -1.22
C GLU A 262 11.28 10.09 -0.83
N GLN A 263 11.80 10.88 0.09
CA GLN A 263 11.37 12.25 0.29
C GLN A 263 12.16 13.13 -0.68
N PHE A 264 11.47 13.81 -1.61
CA PHE A 264 12.13 14.72 -2.54
C PHE A 264 12.36 16.09 -1.90
N ASN A 265 11.34 16.62 -1.24
CA ASN A 265 11.39 17.83 -0.41
C ASN A 265 10.31 17.74 0.69
N GLU A 266 9.97 18.85 1.36
CA GLU A 266 8.97 18.86 2.43
C GLU A 266 7.56 18.45 1.97
N TYR A 267 7.23 18.68 0.69
CA TYR A 267 5.87 18.55 0.16
C TYR A 267 5.71 17.43 -0.86
N ILE A 268 6.83 16.88 -1.35
CA ILE A 268 6.89 15.94 -2.47
C ILE A 268 7.54 14.64 -2.03
N PHE A 269 6.87 13.54 -2.36
CA PHE A 269 7.28 12.21 -2.02
C PHE A 269 7.25 11.33 -3.26
N PHE A 270 8.29 10.50 -3.43
CA PHE A 270 8.22 9.39 -4.36
C PHE A 270 7.80 8.13 -3.61
N THR A 271 6.79 7.48 -4.16
CA THR A 271 6.17 6.30 -3.58
C THR A 271 6.15 5.14 -4.58
N THR A 272 5.64 3.99 -4.16
CA THR A 272 5.36 2.88 -5.07
C THR A 272 4.31 3.20 -6.15
N LYS A 273 3.48 4.24 -5.95
CA LYS A 273 2.46 4.66 -6.91
C LYS A 273 3.01 5.65 -7.93
N GLY A 274 4.01 6.44 -7.55
CA GLY A 274 4.66 7.39 -8.45
C GLY A 274 5.18 8.58 -7.66
N PHE A 275 4.82 9.76 -8.12
CA PHE A 275 5.11 11.03 -7.48
C PHE A 275 3.84 11.52 -6.79
N GLU A 276 3.94 11.93 -5.53
CA GLU A 276 2.82 12.40 -4.72
C GLU A 276 3.15 13.74 -4.06
N ALA A 277 2.25 14.70 -4.17
CA ALA A 277 2.28 16.00 -3.49
C ALA A 277 0.94 16.18 -2.75
N PRO A 278 0.79 15.63 -1.53
CA PRO A 278 -0.53 15.50 -0.88
C PRO A 278 -1.18 16.84 -0.54
N GLN A 279 -0.39 17.87 -0.24
CA GLN A 279 -0.91 19.22 0.05
C GLN A 279 -1.56 19.88 -1.17
N GLU A 280 -1.10 19.52 -2.37
CA GLU A 280 -1.62 20.01 -3.64
C GLU A 280 -2.69 19.06 -4.22
N HIS A 281 -3.00 17.96 -3.52
CA HIS A 281 -3.86 16.87 -3.98
C HIS A 281 -3.44 16.30 -5.35
N VAL A 282 -2.12 16.23 -5.59
CA VAL A 282 -1.56 15.75 -6.85
C VAL A 282 -0.91 14.40 -6.67
N VAL A 283 -1.36 13.43 -7.48
CA VAL A 283 -0.72 12.12 -7.64
C VAL A 283 -0.41 11.94 -9.12
N PHE A 284 0.87 11.90 -9.45
CA PHE A 284 1.31 11.48 -10.77
C PHE A 284 1.72 10.02 -10.70
N GLU A 285 0.83 9.16 -11.17
CA GLU A 285 1.09 7.73 -11.25
C GLU A 285 2.32 7.43 -12.10
N ARG A 286 2.97 6.30 -11.83
CA ARG A 286 4.12 5.80 -12.60
C ARG A 286 3.92 5.84 -14.12
N GLY A 287 2.71 5.56 -14.62
CA GLY A 287 2.41 5.58 -16.05
C GLY A 287 2.51 6.96 -16.70
N PHE A 288 2.53 8.03 -15.90
CA PHE A 288 2.52 9.42 -16.35
C PHE A 288 3.87 9.90 -16.88
N PHE A 289 4.99 9.28 -16.47
CA PHE A 289 6.34 9.77 -16.73
C PHE A 289 7.14 8.96 -17.79
N GLY A 290 6.47 8.04 -18.52
CA GLY A 290 7.04 7.23 -19.61
C GLY A 290 7.14 5.73 -19.24
N ASN A 291 6.87 4.72 -20.07
CA ASN A 291 6.74 4.58 -21.52
C ASN A 291 5.35 4.01 -21.86
N GLN A 292 4.41 4.82 -22.35
CA GLN A 292 3.35 4.24 -23.17
C GLN A 292 3.93 4.07 -24.59
N PRO A 293 4.15 2.83 -25.09
CA PRO A 293 4.27 2.64 -26.51
C PRO A 293 2.90 3.01 -27.11
N PHE A 294 2.76 4.24 -27.59
CA PHE A 294 1.66 4.55 -28.49
C PHE A 294 1.71 3.55 -29.65
N PRO A 295 0.58 3.01 -30.11
CA PRO A 295 0.56 2.12 -31.26
C PRO A 295 1.29 2.80 -32.41
N MET A 296 2.31 2.12 -32.95
CA MET A 296 3.18 2.63 -34.00
C MET A 296 2.34 3.23 -35.12
N ARG A 297 2.38 4.55 -35.28
CA ARG A 297 2.03 5.14 -36.57
C ARG A 297 3.19 4.84 -37.52
N PRO A 298 2.95 4.30 -38.73
CA PRO A 298 4.00 3.78 -39.61
C PRO A 298 5.13 4.77 -39.99
N ASN A 299 5.00 6.06 -39.69
CA ASN A 299 6.00 7.10 -40.00
C ASN A 299 6.17 8.16 -38.88
N GLY A 300 5.75 7.87 -37.65
CA GLY A 300 5.70 8.88 -36.58
C GLY A 300 6.96 8.89 -35.70
N LYS A 301 7.75 9.97 -35.74
CA LYS A 301 8.71 10.28 -34.66
C LYS A 301 7.97 10.18 -33.32
N HIS A 302 8.51 9.41 -32.38
CA HIS A 302 8.02 9.40 -31.00
C HIS A 302 8.11 10.83 -30.46
N ARG A 303 6.98 11.54 -30.38
CA ARG A 303 6.88 12.68 -29.48
C ARG A 303 6.47 12.12 -28.15
N GLU A 304 7.44 11.78 -27.32
CA GLU A 304 7.22 11.68 -25.89
C GLU A 304 6.62 13.02 -25.45
N ARG A 305 5.31 13.03 -25.18
CA ARG A 305 4.70 14.16 -24.48
C ARG A 305 5.16 14.02 -23.04
N LEU A 306 6.26 14.70 -22.72
CA LEU A 306 6.61 14.97 -21.34
C LEU A 306 5.40 15.61 -20.67
N ALA A 307 5.11 15.16 -19.46
CA ALA A 307 4.05 15.71 -18.66
C ALA A 307 4.21 17.24 -18.50
N ALA A 308 3.08 17.95 -18.55
CA ALA A 308 3.08 19.38 -18.29
C ALA A 308 3.56 19.64 -16.86
N ARG A 309 4.41 20.65 -16.70
CA ARG A 309 4.91 21.08 -15.38
C ARG A 309 3.73 21.54 -14.51
N PRO A 310 3.58 21.03 -13.28
CA PRO A 310 2.64 21.56 -12.30
C PRO A 310 2.99 23.00 -11.91
N GLU A 311 2.00 23.84 -11.63
CA GLU A 311 2.23 25.25 -11.32
C GLU A 311 3.06 25.46 -10.05
N PHE A 312 2.90 24.56 -9.06
CA PHE A 312 3.61 24.61 -7.77
C PHE A 312 5.08 24.16 -7.83
N LEU A 313 5.53 23.56 -8.93
CA LEU A 313 6.91 23.10 -9.09
C LEU A 313 7.74 24.08 -9.87
N GLU A 314 8.92 24.43 -9.40
CA GLU A 314 9.87 25.20 -10.21
C GLU A 314 10.28 24.43 -11.48
N ALA A 315 10.64 25.17 -12.54
CA ALA A 315 11.01 24.57 -13.82
C ALA A 315 12.23 23.64 -13.71
N GLU A 316 13.18 23.99 -12.83
CA GLU A 316 14.38 23.20 -12.61
C GLU A 316 14.10 21.91 -11.85
N ASP A 317 13.25 21.98 -10.82
CA ASP A 317 12.81 20.83 -10.02
C ASP A 317 12.04 19.85 -10.87
N TRP A 318 11.11 20.35 -11.69
CA TRP A 318 10.37 19.51 -12.61
C TRP A 318 11.26 18.81 -13.61
N LYS A 319 12.23 19.54 -14.18
CA LYS A 319 13.22 18.94 -15.08
C LYS A 319 14.00 17.83 -14.38
N TYR A 320 14.47 18.08 -13.15
CA TYR A 320 15.19 17.08 -12.36
C TYR A 320 14.34 15.86 -12.03
N ILE A 321 13.07 16.06 -11.64
CA ILE A 321 12.11 14.97 -11.41
C ILE A 321 11.97 14.12 -12.67
N LEU A 322 11.80 14.74 -13.84
CA LEU A 322 11.71 14.01 -15.11
C LEU A 322 12.97 13.21 -15.45
N GLU A 323 14.15 13.70 -15.08
CA GLU A 323 15.43 13.03 -15.30
C GLU A 323 15.63 11.82 -14.36
N VAL A 324 15.27 11.97 -13.08
CA VAL A 324 15.63 11.00 -12.03
C VAL A 324 14.54 9.97 -11.77
N LEU A 325 13.27 10.33 -11.97
CA LEU A 325 12.14 9.45 -11.68
C LEU A 325 12.18 8.11 -12.45
N PRO A 326 12.55 8.03 -13.74
CA PRO A 326 12.63 6.75 -14.46
C PRO A 326 13.63 5.76 -13.86
N GLU A 327 14.69 6.26 -13.21
CA GLU A 327 15.70 5.44 -12.54
C GLU A 327 15.28 5.06 -11.12
N ARG A 328 14.60 5.97 -10.41
CA ARG A 328 14.15 5.76 -9.04
C ARG A 328 12.94 4.86 -8.94
N LEU A 329 11.98 4.94 -9.86
CA LEU A 329 10.79 4.07 -9.83
C LEU A 329 11.15 2.61 -10.15
N PRO A 330 10.47 1.62 -9.53
CA PRO A 330 10.77 0.24 -9.84
C PRO A 330 10.50 0.03 -11.32
N LYS A 331 11.39 -0.68 -12.02
CA LYS A 331 11.09 -1.22 -13.35
C LYS A 331 10.04 -2.32 -13.19
N GLY A 332 8.83 -1.97 -12.83
CA GLY A 332 7.72 -2.91 -12.81
C GLY A 332 7.48 -3.46 -14.21
N PRO A 333 6.70 -4.54 -14.30
CA PRO A 333 6.68 -5.42 -15.45
C PRO A 333 6.54 -4.62 -16.75
N ARG A 334 7.41 -4.89 -17.73
CA ARG A 334 7.13 -4.54 -19.12
C ARG A 334 5.75 -5.12 -19.41
N TRP A 335 4.74 -4.24 -19.50
CA TRP A 335 3.37 -4.51 -19.92
C TRP A 335 3.08 -6.01 -20.17
N ILE A 336 2.55 -6.70 -19.17
CA ILE A 336 1.68 -7.84 -19.45
C ILE A 336 0.33 -7.20 -19.76
N PRO A 337 -0.24 -7.39 -20.96
CA PRO A 337 -1.53 -6.82 -21.29
C PRO A 337 -2.54 -7.24 -20.22
N TRP A 338 -3.31 -6.26 -19.75
CA TRP A 338 -4.39 -6.42 -18.78
C TRP A 338 -5.21 -7.69 -19.09
N GLY A 339 -5.15 -8.67 -18.20
CA GLY A 339 -5.76 -9.99 -18.38
C GLY A 339 -5.10 -11.16 -17.66
N ALA A 340 -3.97 -10.97 -16.96
CA ALA A 340 -3.42 -11.98 -16.06
C ALA A 340 -3.44 -11.44 -14.62
N ASP A 341 -4.54 -11.71 -13.93
CA ASP A 341 -4.61 -11.62 -12.46
C ASP A 341 -3.74 -12.75 -11.89
N ASP A 342 -2.45 -12.49 -11.71
CA ASP A 342 -1.59 -13.37 -10.92
C ASP A 342 -1.77 -13.04 -9.44
N ALA A 343 -2.66 -13.82 -8.83
CA ALA A 343 -2.59 -14.19 -7.43
C ALA A 343 -1.23 -14.82 -7.13
N HIS A 344 -0.25 -13.99 -6.79
CA HIS A 344 0.92 -14.42 -6.05
C HIS A 344 0.77 -13.99 -4.59
N ASP A 345 0.04 -14.82 -3.85
CA ASP A 345 0.24 -14.99 -2.42
C ASP A 345 1.69 -15.47 -2.22
N PHE A 346 2.54 -14.57 -1.73
CA PHE A 346 3.79 -14.99 -1.09
C PHE A 346 3.46 -15.52 0.31
N PRO A 347 3.85 -16.75 0.65
CA PRO A 347 3.68 -17.27 1.99
C PRO A 347 4.65 -16.55 2.92
N TRP A 348 4.10 -15.91 3.96
CA TRP A 348 4.81 -15.66 5.21
C TRP A 348 4.10 -16.48 6.29
#